data_AF-A0A5A7NFZ2-F1
#
_entry.id   AF-A0A5A7NFZ2-F1
#
_cell.length_a   1.000
_cell.length_b   1.000
_cell.length_c   1.000
_cell.angle_alpha   90.00
_cell.angle_beta   90.00
_cell.angle_gamma   90.00
#
_symmetry.space_group_name_H-M   'P 1'
#
loop_
_entity.id
_entity.type
_entity.pdbx_description
1 polymer ?
#
loop_
_entity_poly.entity_id
_entity_poly.type
_entity_poly.pdbx_seq_one_letter_code
_entity_poly.pdbx_strand_id
1 'polypeptide(L)'
;MASYGQIARYVPGVTARMVGYALAGIGDKTGIPWHRVVNAKGTVSPHQGAFEQRQRLEAEGIQFNARDQLDWSQALWPGPDPLLLLGLGLDPEDAFRT
;
A
#
# COMPACT_ATOMS: atom_id res chain seq x y z
N MET A 1 -0.35 -0.01 7.01
CA MET A 1 -0.12 0.89 5.87
C MET A 1 1.14 0.48 5.15
N ALA A 2 1.05 0.42 3.83
CA ALA A 2 2.17 0.15 2.95
C ALA A 2 2.28 1.27 1.93
N SER A 3 3.48 1.48 1.38
CA SER A 3 3.61 2.32 0.20
C SER A 3 3.46 1.50 -1.07
N TYR A 4 3.03 2.13 -2.18
CA TYR A 4 3.03 1.47 -3.50
C TYR A 4 4.39 0.84 -3.85
N GLY A 5 5.49 1.51 -3.50
CA GLY A 5 6.84 0.99 -3.72
C GLY A 5 7.16 -0.21 -2.84
N GLN A 6 6.68 -0.22 -1.60
CA GLN A 6 6.82 -1.37 -0.71
C GLN A 6 6.10 -2.61 -1.28
N ILE A 7 4.87 -2.46 -1.79
CA ILE A 7 4.17 -3.56 -2.45
C ILE A 7 4.93 -4.05 -3.69
N ALA A 8 5.38 -3.11 -4.53
CA ALA A 8 6.07 -3.43 -5.78
C ALA A 8 7.36 -4.24 -5.57
N ARG A 9 8.08 -4.03 -4.46
CA ARG A 9 9.31 -4.78 -4.15
C ARG A 9 9.11 -6.30 -4.04
N TYR A 10 7.93 -6.75 -3.63
CA TYR A 10 7.65 -8.18 -3.48
C TYR A 10 7.25 -8.86 -4.79
N VAL A 11 7.14 -8.13 -5.91
CA VAL A 11 6.69 -8.68 -7.19
C VAL A 11 7.68 -8.29 -8.30
N PRO A 12 8.43 -9.25 -8.87
CA PRO A 12 9.42 -8.98 -9.90
C PRO A 12 8.83 -8.23 -11.11
N GLY A 13 9.55 -7.22 -11.60
CA GLY A 13 9.15 -6.43 -12.76
C GLY A 13 7.97 -5.48 -12.53
N VAL A 14 7.43 -5.40 -11.30
CA VAL A 14 6.34 -4.48 -10.96
C VAL A 14 6.90 -3.18 -10.42
N THR A 15 6.34 -2.05 -10.89
CA THR A 15 6.66 -0.72 -10.37
C THR A 15 5.58 -0.23 -9.41
N ALA A 16 5.92 0.74 -8.55
CA ALA A 16 4.95 1.42 -7.69
C ALA A 16 3.75 1.98 -8.49
N ARG A 17 4.00 2.46 -9.71
CA ARG A 17 2.95 2.98 -10.59
C ARG A 17 1.99 1.88 -11.06
N MET A 18 2.52 0.71 -11.40
CA MET A 18 1.70 -0.46 -11.77
C MET A 18 0.81 -0.91 -10.61
N VAL A 19 1.33 -0.92 -9.37
CA VAL A 19 0.51 -1.18 -8.17
C VAL A 19 -0.63 -0.17 -8.06
N GLY A 20 -0.34 1.12 -8.26
CA GLY A 20 -1.37 2.17 -8.25
C GLY A 20 -2.47 1.93 -9.29
N TYR A 21 -2.12 1.54 -10.51
CA TYR A 21 -3.11 1.19 -11.55
C TYR A 21 -3.91 -0.06 -11.20
N ALA A 22 -3.27 -1.09 -10.64
CA ALA A 22 -3.95 -2.31 -10.22
C ALA A 22 -4.99 -2.00 -9.12
N LEU A 23 -4.62 -1.20 -8.12
CA LEU A 23 -5.54 -0.79 -7.05
C LEU A 23 -6.66 0.12 -7.54
N ALA A 24 -6.40 1.02 -8.49
CA ALA A 24 -7.43 1.86 -9.10
C ALA A 24 -8.46 1.06 -9.91
N GLY A 25 -8.08 -0.12 -10.43
CA GLY A 25 -8.98 -1.02 -11.15
C GLY A 25 -9.80 -1.95 -10.24
N ILE A 26 -9.50 -1.97 -8.94
CA ILE A 26 -10.21 -2.81 -7.97
C ILE A 26 -11.48 -2.09 -7.51
N GLY A 27 -12.63 -2.72 -7.71
CA GLY A 27 -13.90 -2.24 -7.16
C GLY A 27 -14.13 -2.66 -5.71
N ASP A 28 -15.10 -2.04 -5.05
CA ASP A 28 -15.42 -2.25 -3.62
C ASP A 28 -15.83 -3.68 -3.25
N LYS A 29 -16.20 -4.50 -4.24
CA LYS A 29 -16.71 -5.88 -4.04
C LYS A 29 -15.62 -6.93 -3.81
N THR A 30 -14.35 -6.55 -3.90
CA THR A 30 -13.23 -7.51 -3.84
C THR A 30 -12.80 -7.87 -2.41
N GLY A 31 -13.25 -7.11 -1.39
CA GLY A 31 -12.78 -7.27 -0.01
C GLY A 31 -11.31 -6.87 0.20
N ILE A 32 -10.64 -6.34 -0.83
CA ILE A 32 -9.24 -5.92 -0.77
C ILE A 32 -9.18 -4.56 -0.05
N PRO A 33 -8.39 -4.40 1.02
CA PRO A 33 -8.27 -3.15 1.78
C PRO A 33 -7.36 -2.14 1.05
N TRP A 34 -7.77 -1.74 -0.16
CA TRP A 34 -7.00 -0.88 -1.06
C TRP A 34 -6.62 0.47 -0.41
N HIS A 35 -7.46 0.98 0.48
CA HIS A 35 -7.27 2.26 1.16
C HIS A 35 -6.01 2.29 2.04
N ARG A 36 -5.46 1.12 2.40
CA ARG A 36 -4.25 1.00 3.23
C ARG A 36 -2.93 1.21 2.49
N VAL A 37 -2.98 1.48 1.18
CA VAL A 37 -1.79 1.72 0.35
C VAL A 37 -1.72 3.21 -0.03
N VAL A 38 -0.66 3.87 0.40
CA VAL A 38 -0.43 5.31 0.17
C VAL A 38 0.88 5.55 -0.57
N ASN A 39 1.20 6.80 -0.91
CA ASN A 39 2.49 7.11 -1.50
C ASN A 39 3.64 7.07 -0.47
N ALA A 40 4.88 7.07 -0.94
CA ALA A 40 6.06 6.99 -0.08
C ALA A 40 6.22 8.20 0.89
N LYS A 41 5.55 9.33 0.62
CA LYS A 41 5.53 10.49 1.53
C LYS A 41 4.52 10.32 2.67
N GLY A 42 3.77 9.21 2.70
CA GLY A 42 2.72 8.98 3.70
C GLY A 42 1.45 9.79 3.44
N THR A 43 1.25 10.30 2.21
CA THR A 43 0.02 11.04 1.87
C THR A 43 -0.88 10.19 0.97
N VAL A 44 -2.18 10.45 1.03
CA VAL A 44 -3.13 9.94 0.04
C VAL A 44 -2.78 10.59 -1.31
N SER A 45 -2.67 9.78 -2.37
CA SER A 45 -2.42 10.29 -3.72
C SER A 45 -3.67 10.97 -4.27
N PRO A 46 -3.57 11.96 -5.18
CA PRO A 46 -4.74 12.53 -5.82
C PRO A 46 -5.44 11.54 -6.77
N HIS A 47 -6.71 11.22 -6.52
CA HIS A 47 -7.61 10.45 -7.39
C HIS A 47 -9.07 10.64 -6.94
N GLN A 48 -10.04 10.14 -7.72
CA GLN A 48 -11.48 10.30 -7.44
C GLN A 48 -11.90 9.77 -6.06
N GLY A 49 -11.29 8.66 -5.61
CA GLY A 49 -11.53 8.04 -4.31
C GLY A 49 -10.66 8.55 -3.15
N ALA A 50 -9.89 9.63 -3.32
CA ALA A 50 -8.92 10.07 -2.31
C ALA A 50 -9.59 10.49 -0.99
N PHE A 51 -10.76 11.14 -1.07
CA PHE A 51 -11.53 11.52 0.12
C PHE A 51 -12.02 10.30 0.90
N GLU A 52 -12.59 9.31 0.20
CA GLU A 52 -13.02 8.06 0.79
C GLU A 52 -11.85 7.28 1.41
N GLN A 53 -10.71 7.23 0.69
CA GLN A 53 -9.49 6.62 1.21
C GLN A 53 -9.09 7.23 2.55
N ARG A 54 -9.06 8.57 2.63
CA ARG A 54 -8.76 9.30 3.87
C ARG A 54 -9.75 8.92 4.98
N GLN A 55 -11.05 8.95 4.71
CA GLN A 55 -12.06 8.62 5.71
C GLN A 55 -11.90 7.20 6.25
N ARG A 56 -11.63 6.22 5.37
CA ARG A 56 -11.39 4.82 5.79
C ARG A 56 -10.14 4.69 6.65
N LEU A 57 -9.07 5.42 6.33
CA LEU A 57 -7.84 5.45 7.12
C LEU A 57 -8.07 6.08 8.50
N GLU A 58 -8.77 7.21 8.56
CA GLU A 58 -9.12 7.88 9.82
C GLU A 58 -10.05 7.02 10.69
N ALA A 59 -10.98 6.27 10.08
CA ALA A 59 -11.82 5.30 10.77
C ALA A 59 -11.04 4.10 11.35
N GLU A 60 -9.87 3.78 10.78
CA GLU A 60 -8.93 2.81 11.34
C GLU A 60 -8.01 3.42 12.42
N GLY A 61 -8.20 4.71 12.77
CA GLY A 61 -7.41 5.41 13.77
C GLY A 61 -6.12 6.04 13.23
N ILE A 62 -5.92 6.05 11.91
CA ILE A 62 -4.73 6.69 11.31
C ILE A 62 -4.88 8.19 11.38
N GLN A 63 -3.91 8.84 12.01
CA GLN A 63 -3.84 10.29 12.12
C GLN A 63 -2.94 10.87 11.04
N PHE A 64 -3.34 12.03 10.51
CA PHE A 64 -2.57 12.81 9.58
C PHE A 64 -2.12 14.11 10.25
N ASN A 65 -0.88 14.51 10.02
CA ASN A 65 -0.35 15.77 10.54
C ASN A 65 -0.81 16.97 9.69
N ALA A 66 -0.39 18.18 10.07
CA ALA A 66 -0.71 19.43 9.36
C ALA A 66 -0.18 19.50 7.90
N ARG A 67 0.62 18.53 7.44
CA ARG A 67 1.10 18.39 6.06
C ARG A 67 0.41 17.26 5.31
N ASP A 68 -0.69 16.73 5.85
CA ASP A 68 -1.43 15.58 5.31
C ASP A 68 -0.61 14.29 5.18
N GLN A 69 0.39 14.13 6.06
CA GLN A 69 1.21 12.92 6.12
C GLN A 69 0.81 12.09 7.32
N LEU A 70 0.68 10.78 7.12
CA LEU A 70 0.53 9.81 8.20
C LEU A 70 1.86 9.56 8.90
N ASP A 71 1.78 9.13 10.16
CA ASP A 71 2.94 8.67 10.93
C ASP A 71 3.25 7.20 10.59
N TRP A 72 4.37 6.97 9.90
CA TRP A 72 4.80 5.62 9.53
C TRP A 72 5.12 4.75 10.75
N SER A 73 5.54 5.33 11.88
CA SER A 73 5.89 4.55 13.08
C SER A 73 4.69 3.81 13.67
N GLN A 74 3.48 4.35 13.47
CA GLN A 74 2.24 3.79 14.02
C GLN A 74 1.55 2.83 13.05
N ALA A 75 1.97 2.82 11.80
CA ALA A 75 1.15 2.30 10.72
C ALA A 75 1.92 1.44 9.70
N LEU A 76 3.22 1.21 9.84
CA LEU A 76 3.99 0.47 8.84
C LEU A 76 3.67 -1.03 8.86
N TRP A 77 3.27 -1.56 7.70
CA TRP A 77 3.17 -3.00 7.48
C TRP A 77 4.58 -3.59 7.41
N PRO A 78 4.92 -4.66 8.16
CA PRO A 78 6.26 -5.25 8.15
C PRO A 78 6.60 -5.99 6.84
N GLY A 79 5.61 -6.21 5.98
CA GLY A 79 5.73 -7.07 4.80
C GLY A 79 4.91 -8.34 4.95
N PRO A 80 4.79 -9.13 3.86
CA PRO A 80 4.06 -10.38 3.86
C PRO A 80 4.88 -11.48 4.55
N ASP A 81 4.21 -12.55 4.97
CA ASP A 81 4.86 -13.78 5.42
C ASP A 81 5.73 -14.35 4.27
N PRO A 82 7.03 -14.64 4.48
CA PRO A 82 7.88 -15.25 3.47
C PRO A 82 7.33 -16.56 2.90
N LEU A 83 6.66 -17.40 3.71
CA LEU A 83 6.06 -18.65 3.24
C LEU A 83 4.88 -18.38 2.30
N LEU A 84 4.12 -17.30 2.51
CA LEU A 84 3.06 -16.89 1.60
C LEU A 84 3.63 -16.49 0.24
N LEU A 85 4.75 -15.75 0.21
CA LEU A 85 5.41 -15.37 -1.04
C LEU A 85 5.86 -16.61 -1.81
N LEU A 86 6.53 -17.55 -1.14
CA LEU A 86 6.96 -18.80 -1.76
C LEU A 86 5.78 -19.61 -2.32
N GLY A 87 4.65 -19.66 -1.59
CA GLY A 87 3.42 -20.29 -2.05
C GLY A 87 2.81 -19.66 -3.30
N LEU A 88 3.09 -18.37 -3.56
CA LEU A 88 2.70 -17.64 -4.77
C LEU A 88 3.76 -17.70 -5.89
N GLY A 89 4.87 -18.41 -5.67
CA GLY A 89 6.00 -18.45 -6.60
C GLY A 89 6.82 -17.15 -6.64
N LEU A 90 6.72 -16.32 -5.60
CA LEU A 90 7.50 -15.10 -5.43
C LEU A 90 8.68 -15.37 -4.49
N ASP A 91 9.88 -14.94 -4.86
CA ASP A 91 11.08 -15.08 -4.02
C ASP A 91 11.09 -13.96 -2.95
N PRO A 92 11.08 -14.28 -1.64
CA PRO A 92 11.22 -13.29 -0.59
C PRO A 92 12.48 -12.43 -0.69
N GLU A 93 13.55 -12.95 -1.31
CA GLU A 93 14.79 -12.19 -1.52
C GLU A 93 14.66 -11.06 -2.54
N ASP A 94 13.73 -11.17 -3.49
CA ASP A 94 13.54 -10.14 -4.51
C ASP A 94 13.14 -8.78 -3.91
N ALA A 95 12.53 -8.78 -2.72
CA ALA A 95 12.20 -7.57 -1.98
C ALA A 95 13.42 -6.72 -1.57
N PHE A 96 14.60 -7.33 -1.54
CA PHE A 96 15.85 -6.72 -1.07
C PHE A 96 16.89 -6.51 -2.19
N ARG A 97 16.58 -6.92 -3.42
CA ARG A 97 17.44 -6.72 -4.59
C ARG A 97 17.15 -5.34 -5.20
N THR A 98 17.93 -4.33 -4.81
CA THR A 98 17.93 -2.97 -5.41
C THR A 98 19.23 -2.68 -6.14
#